data_AF-A0A059WZM7-F1
#
_entry.id   AF-A0A059WZM7-F1
#
_cell.length_a   1.000
_cell.length_b   1.000
_cell.length_c   1.000
_cell.angle_alpha   90.00
_cell.angle_beta   90.00
_cell.angle_gamma   90.00
#
_symmetry.space_group_name_H-M   'P 1'
#
loop_
_entity.id
_entity.type
_entity.pdbx_description
1 polymer ?
#
loop_
_entity_poly.entity_id
_entity_poly.type
_entity_poly.pdbx_seq_one_letter_code
_entity_poly.pdbx_strand_id
1 'polypeptide(L)'
;MLILLRTLLLAALVTCVAGVAQAQSRPLDDSPNDAMSADKGAESRRNRSKIMIGVPEEEMIARQDIKAAEKDYQENIERAREAAQLSTEIRDAYLHNKAFGRIEQKKLERLEKLTRKIRSEAGGSDGDVTIDNVPSQIEPALSRLAELSDKVRKVVEKTPRQVISASVIEQSNELLEIIRYVRTYTR
;
A
#
# COMPACT_ATOMS: atom_id res chain seq x y z
N MET A 1 19.89 33.99 31.67
CA MET A 1 19.24 32.89 32.40
C MET A 1 18.20 32.15 31.53
N LEU A 2 18.48 31.92 30.24
CA LEU A 2 17.56 31.25 29.30
C LEU A 2 18.23 30.09 28.54
N ILE A 3 19.54 29.91 28.74
CA ILE A 3 20.35 28.86 28.11
C ILE A 3 20.42 27.60 29.00
N LEU A 4 20.27 27.76 30.32
CA LEU A 4 20.25 26.66 31.30
C LEU A 4 18.93 25.86 31.33
N LEU A 5 17.84 26.40 30.78
CA LEU A 5 16.55 25.70 30.69
C LEU A 5 16.47 24.74 29.50
N ARG A 6 17.27 24.97 28.45
CA ARG A 6 17.26 24.17 27.21
C ARG A 6 18.07 22.89 27.31
N THR A 7 19.07 22.82 28.19
CA THR A 7 19.89 21.61 28.39
C THR A 7 19.22 20.58 29.28
N LEU A 8 18.21 20.97 30.06
CA LEU A 8 17.52 20.08 31.02
C LEU A 8 16.39 19.25 30.38
N LEU A 9 15.94 19.62 29.18
CA LEU A 9 14.92 18.89 28.41
C LEU A 9 15.51 17.80 27.49
N LEU A 10 16.84 17.75 27.35
CA LEU A 10 17.57 16.80 26.50
C LEU A 10 17.94 15.49 27.23
N ALA A 11 17.70 15.38 28.54
CA ALA A 11 18.12 14.23 29.36
C ALA A 11 16.99 13.23 29.71
N ALA A 12 15.75 13.43 29.23
CA ALA A 12 14.59 12.63 29.63
C ALA A 12 14.07 11.64 28.57
N LEU A 13 14.77 11.47 27.44
CA LEU A 13 14.33 10.60 26.33
C LEU A 13 15.33 9.47 26.05
N VAL A 14 15.95 8.94 27.10
CA VAL A 14 16.93 7.83 27.05
C VAL A 14 16.57 6.71 28.02
N THR A 15 15.29 6.40 28.19
CA THR A 15 14.87 5.20 28.94
C THR A 15 14.22 4.18 28.02
N CYS A 16 15.12 3.45 27.34
CA CYS A 16 15.14 2.00 27.17
C CYS A 16 13.79 1.28 27.13
N VAL A 17 13.31 1.05 25.90
CA VAL A 17 12.43 -0.08 25.57
C VAL A 17 13.26 -1.36 25.71
N ALA A 18 13.13 -2.05 26.84
CA ALA A 18 13.65 -3.39 27.03
C ALA A 18 12.63 -4.41 26.50
N GLY A 19 13.12 -5.39 25.72
CA GLY A 19 12.38 -6.57 25.22
C GLY A 19 11.83 -7.45 26.37
N VAL A 20 11.11 -8.53 26.11
CA VAL A 20 11.38 -9.59 25.13
C VAL A 20 10.08 -10.31 24.77
N ALA A 21 9.87 -10.59 23.49
CA ALA A 21 8.88 -11.54 23.01
C ALA A 21 9.35 -12.97 23.29
N GLN A 22 8.59 -13.75 24.06
CA GLN A 22 8.74 -15.20 24.13
C GLN A 22 7.55 -15.85 23.43
N ALA A 23 7.79 -16.34 22.20
CA ALA A 23 6.94 -17.32 21.55
C ALA A 23 7.79 -18.58 21.37
N GLN A 24 7.68 -19.52 22.31
CA GLN A 24 8.32 -20.83 22.17
C GLN A 24 7.44 -21.75 21.34
N SER A 25 8.10 -22.39 20.39
CA SER A 25 7.62 -23.35 19.41
C SER A 25 7.16 -24.68 20.02
N ARG A 26 6.10 -25.23 19.40
CA ARG A 26 5.71 -26.66 19.32
C ARG A 26 6.93 -27.60 19.12
N PRO A 27 6.88 -28.93 19.43
CA PRO A 27 5.84 -29.84 18.91
C PRO A 27 5.46 -31.02 19.82
N LEU A 28 4.37 -31.72 19.50
CA LEU A 28 4.24 -33.15 19.78
C LEU A 28 3.37 -33.78 18.71
N ASP A 29 4.03 -34.58 17.90
CA ASP A 29 3.49 -35.71 17.17
C ASP A 29 2.66 -36.61 18.10
N ASP A 30 1.56 -37.15 17.57
CA ASP A 30 1.28 -38.57 17.73
C ASP A 30 0.29 -39.01 16.65
N SER A 31 0.83 -39.72 15.67
CA SER A 31 0.08 -40.58 14.77
C SER A 31 0.18 -42.00 15.31
N PRO A 32 -0.93 -42.75 15.37
CA PRO A 32 -0.85 -44.17 15.12
C PRO A 32 -1.83 -44.62 14.04
N ASN A 33 -1.26 -45.49 13.21
CA ASN A 33 -1.84 -46.30 12.16
C ASN A 33 -2.97 -47.23 12.60
N ASP A 34 -3.71 -47.66 11.58
CA ASP A 34 -4.40 -48.95 11.37
C ASP A 34 -5.69 -49.26 12.15
N ALA A 35 -6.78 -49.41 11.39
CA ALA A 35 -7.37 -50.73 11.14
C ALA A 35 -8.50 -50.64 10.11
N MET A 36 -8.31 -51.34 8.98
CA MET A 36 -9.38 -51.70 8.05
C MET A 36 -10.41 -52.59 8.75
N SER A 37 -11.70 -52.30 8.57
CA SER A 37 -12.77 -53.29 8.64
C SER A 37 -13.82 -52.96 7.60
N ALA A 38 -14.01 -53.90 6.68
CA ALA A 38 -15.07 -53.89 5.68
C ALA A 38 -16.27 -54.65 6.26
N ASP A 39 -17.44 -54.01 6.31
CA ASP A 39 -18.70 -54.74 6.17
C ASP A 39 -19.81 -53.85 5.57
N LYS A 40 -20.72 -54.54 4.89
CA LYS A 40 -21.68 -54.10 3.87
C LYS A 40 -22.86 -53.31 4.44
N GLY A 41 -23.38 -52.44 3.58
CA GLY A 41 -24.80 -52.53 3.21
C GLY A 41 -25.79 -51.69 4.00
N ALA A 42 -26.14 -50.55 3.39
CA ALA A 42 -27.47 -49.95 3.36
C ALA A 42 -28.14 -49.58 4.70
N GLU A 43 -28.13 -48.29 5.03
CA GLU A 43 -29.33 -47.64 5.55
C GLU A 43 -29.34 -46.12 5.28
N SER A 44 -30.27 -45.72 4.41
CA SER A 44 -31.21 -44.64 4.65
C SER A 44 -30.68 -43.28 5.13
N ARG A 45 -30.68 -42.32 4.20
CA ARG A 45 -31.36 -41.01 4.33
C ARG A 45 -31.57 -40.53 5.78
N ARG A 46 -30.54 -39.98 6.43
CA ARG A 46 -30.64 -38.97 7.51
C ARG A 46 -29.24 -38.52 7.93
N ASN A 47 -28.57 -37.76 7.08
CA ASN A 47 -27.70 -36.71 7.60
C ASN A 47 -27.80 -35.45 6.74
N ARG A 48 -29.05 -35.03 6.53
CA ARG A 48 -29.42 -33.68 6.10
C ARG A 48 -29.49 -32.77 7.35
N SER A 49 -28.48 -32.86 8.20
CA SER A 49 -28.31 -32.17 9.49
C SER A 49 -26.81 -32.17 9.78
N LYS A 50 -26.02 -31.33 9.15
CA LYS A 50 -25.89 -29.93 9.54
C LYS A 50 -25.15 -29.28 8.39
N ILE A 51 -25.81 -28.38 7.66
CA ILE A 51 -25.08 -27.33 6.96
C ILE A 51 -24.39 -26.59 8.11
N MET A 52 -23.14 -26.96 8.43
CA MET A 52 -22.30 -26.27 9.40
C MET A 52 -21.97 -24.92 8.75
N ILE A 53 -22.90 -23.97 8.89
CA ILE A 53 -22.62 -22.56 8.71
C ILE A 53 -21.56 -22.23 9.77
N GLY A 54 -20.32 -22.05 9.32
CA GLY A 54 -19.17 -21.50 10.05
C GLY A 54 -18.77 -22.23 11.33
N VAL A 55 -17.59 -22.86 11.36
CA VAL A 55 -16.95 -23.14 12.66
C VAL A 55 -16.59 -21.77 13.28
N PRO A 56 -16.84 -21.51 14.57
CA PRO A 56 -16.58 -20.19 15.18
C PRO A 56 -15.15 -19.67 14.96
N GLU A 57 -14.18 -20.57 14.89
CA GLU A 57 -12.77 -20.24 14.60
C GLU A 57 -12.57 -19.72 13.17
N GLU A 58 -13.21 -20.37 12.17
CA GLU A 58 -13.15 -19.94 10.76
C GLU A 58 -13.82 -18.57 10.58
N GLU A 59 -14.94 -18.33 11.27
CA GLU A 59 -15.60 -17.01 11.23
C GLU A 59 -14.72 -15.91 11.85
N MET A 60 -13.97 -16.22 12.91
CA MET A 60 -13.04 -15.26 13.50
C MET A 60 -11.90 -14.91 12.55
N ILE A 61 -11.29 -15.90 11.88
CA ILE A 61 -10.22 -15.67 10.90
C ILE A 61 -10.76 -14.84 9.74
N ALA A 62 -11.90 -15.21 9.17
CA ALA A 62 -12.52 -14.48 8.08
C ALA A 62 -12.81 -13.00 8.44
N ARG A 63 -13.27 -12.74 9.68
CA ARG A 63 -13.48 -11.36 10.16
C ARG A 63 -12.17 -10.58 10.26
N GLN A 64 -11.08 -11.21 10.68
CA GLN A 64 -9.77 -10.55 10.76
C GLN A 64 -9.24 -10.21 9.36
N ASP A 65 -9.36 -11.14 8.40
CA ASP A 65 -8.91 -10.93 7.02
C ASP A 65 -9.69 -9.80 6.34
N ILE A 66 -11.01 -9.74 6.52
CA ILE A 66 -11.84 -8.65 6.01
C ILE A 66 -11.40 -7.31 6.59
N LYS A 67 -11.14 -7.26 7.89
CA LYS A 67 -10.71 -6.03 8.56
C LYS A 67 -9.32 -5.57 8.10
N ALA A 68 -8.39 -6.51 7.89
CA ALA A 68 -7.07 -6.22 7.35
C ALA A 68 -7.18 -5.65 5.93
N ALA A 69 -7.93 -6.32 5.05
CA ALA A 69 -8.16 -5.86 3.68
C ALA A 69 -8.86 -4.48 3.62
N GLU A 70 -9.73 -4.17 4.57
CA GLU A 70 -10.34 -2.84 4.69
C GLU A 70 -9.32 -1.76 5.03
N LYS A 71 -8.45 -2.06 6.00
CA LYS A 71 -7.39 -1.14 6.42
C LYS A 71 -6.43 -0.86 5.27
N ASP A 72 -5.97 -1.92 4.59
CA ASP A 72 -5.02 -1.80 3.50
C ASP A 72 -5.60 -0.98 2.34
N TYR A 73 -6.88 -1.18 2.02
CA TYR A 73 -7.58 -0.38 1.02
C TYR A 73 -7.68 1.10 1.41
N GLN A 74 -8.04 1.38 2.67
CA GLN A 74 -8.14 2.74 3.16
C GLN A 74 -6.78 3.46 3.12
N GLU A 75 -5.70 2.77 3.49
CA GLU A 75 -4.35 3.29 3.36
C GLU A 75 -3.97 3.57 1.90
N ASN A 76 -4.39 2.71 0.95
CA ASN A 76 -4.14 2.94 -0.47
C ASN A 76 -4.86 4.20 -0.99
N ILE A 77 -6.11 4.42 -0.58
CA ILE A 77 -6.84 5.65 -0.90
C ILE A 77 -6.10 6.88 -0.36
N GLU A 78 -5.64 6.82 0.89
CA GLU A 78 -4.91 7.92 1.52
C GLU A 78 -3.60 8.23 0.78
N ARG A 79 -2.85 7.19 0.38
CA ARG A 79 -1.65 7.34 -0.44
C ARG A 79 -1.95 8.01 -1.79
N ALA A 80 -3.05 7.63 -2.44
CA ALA A 80 -3.45 8.21 -3.71
C ALA A 80 -3.88 9.68 -3.57
N ARG A 81 -4.52 10.04 -2.45
CA ARG A 81 -4.82 11.44 -2.10
C ARG A 81 -3.56 12.25 -1.84
N GLU A 82 -2.63 11.71 -1.06
CA GLU A 82 -1.33 12.35 -0.79
C GLU A 82 -0.56 12.57 -2.11
N ALA A 83 -0.55 11.59 -3.02
CA ALA A 83 0.10 11.72 -4.33
C ALA A 83 -0.51 12.86 -5.18
N ALA A 84 -1.84 12.98 -5.23
CA ALA A 84 -2.53 14.07 -5.93
C ALA A 84 -2.23 15.44 -5.32
N GLN A 85 -2.14 15.51 -3.98
CA GLN A 85 -1.75 16.73 -3.30
C GLN A 85 -0.30 17.13 -3.59
N LEU A 86 0.65 16.19 -3.43
CA LEU A 86 2.07 16.45 -3.65
C LEU A 86 2.37 16.90 -5.07
N SER A 87 1.77 16.26 -6.08
CA SER A 87 1.95 16.66 -7.48
C SER A 87 1.45 18.09 -7.76
N THR A 88 0.33 18.48 -7.15
CA THR A 88 -0.21 19.85 -7.23
C THR A 88 0.76 20.84 -6.57
N GLU A 89 1.23 20.53 -5.36
CA GLU A 89 2.19 21.38 -4.64
C GLU A 89 3.52 21.54 -5.38
N ILE A 90 4.03 20.48 -6.01
CA ILE A 90 5.26 20.50 -6.83
C ILE A 90 5.07 21.42 -8.03
N ARG A 91 3.95 21.26 -8.77
CA ARG A 91 3.62 22.11 -9.92
C ARG A 91 3.55 23.57 -9.49
N ASP A 92 2.78 23.88 -8.46
CA ASP A 92 2.52 25.25 -8.04
C ASP A 92 3.79 25.93 -7.50
N ALA A 93 4.61 25.20 -6.74
CA ALA A 93 5.92 25.69 -6.28
C ALA A 93 6.84 26.04 -7.46
N TYR A 94 6.87 25.20 -8.50
CA TYR A 94 7.66 25.49 -9.71
C TYR A 94 7.09 26.67 -10.49
N LEU A 95 5.77 26.77 -10.65
CA LEU A 95 5.15 27.89 -11.36
C LEU A 95 5.44 29.24 -10.67
N HIS A 96 5.50 29.24 -9.35
CA HIS A 96 5.82 30.43 -8.54
C HIS A 96 7.33 30.77 -8.55
N ASN A 97 8.20 29.77 -8.37
CA ASN A 97 9.64 30.00 -8.15
C ASN A 97 10.49 29.84 -9.42
N LYS A 98 9.93 29.22 -10.47
CA LYS A 98 10.61 28.84 -11.71
C LYS A 98 11.87 27.98 -11.53
N ALA A 99 11.99 27.33 -10.36
CA ALA A 99 13.10 26.46 -10.00
C ALA A 99 12.62 25.41 -8.99
N PHE A 100 13.31 24.26 -8.97
CA PHE A 100 13.11 23.24 -7.94
C PHE A 100 14.07 23.45 -6.77
N GLY A 101 13.53 23.59 -5.57
CA GLY A 101 14.31 23.55 -4.35
C GLY A 101 14.44 22.14 -3.79
N ARG A 102 15.20 22.02 -2.70
CA ARG A 102 15.36 20.76 -1.96
C ARG A 102 14.04 20.22 -1.41
N ILE A 103 13.07 21.08 -1.14
CA ILE A 103 11.75 20.70 -0.63
C ILE A 103 10.97 19.99 -1.73
N GLU A 104 10.92 20.57 -2.93
CA GLU A 104 10.21 20.03 -4.08
C GLU A 104 10.83 18.71 -4.55
N GLN A 105 12.16 18.59 -4.51
CA GLN A 105 12.87 17.33 -4.78
C GLN A 105 12.42 16.21 -3.83
N LYS A 106 12.35 16.48 -2.52
CA LYS A 106 11.87 15.51 -1.53
C LYS A 106 10.41 15.13 -1.75
N LYS A 107 9.57 16.10 -2.12
CA LYS A 107 8.16 15.83 -2.47
C LYS A 107 8.07 14.94 -3.71
N LEU A 108 8.91 15.17 -4.72
CA LEU A 108 8.95 14.35 -5.93
C LEU A 108 9.41 12.90 -5.64
N GLU A 109 10.41 12.71 -4.77
CA GLU A 109 10.82 11.38 -4.29
C GLU A 109 9.70 10.67 -3.51
N ARG A 110 9.00 11.40 -2.64
CA ARG A 110 7.85 10.88 -1.89
C ARG A 110 6.73 10.47 -2.85
N LEU A 111 6.41 11.31 -3.82
CA LEU A 111 5.42 11.05 -4.86
C LEU A 111 5.75 9.75 -5.60
N GLU A 112 7.00 9.55 -6.03
CA GLU A 112 7.39 8.30 -6.69
C GLU A 112 7.15 7.07 -5.82
N LYS A 113 7.53 7.13 -4.54
CA LYS A 113 7.34 6.01 -3.60
C LYS A 113 5.87 5.68 -3.41
N LEU A 114 5.01 6.70 -3.32
CA LEU A 114 3.56 6.52 -3.22
C LEU A 114 3.01 5.86 -4.48
N THR A 115 3.37 6.36 -5.66
CA THR A 115 2.91 5.82 -6.94
C THR A 115 3.32 4.36 -7.13
N ARG A 116 4.56 3.98 -6.75
CA ARG A 116 5.00 2.57 -6.78
C ARG A 116 4.14 1.69 -5.88
N LYS A 117 3.86 2.14 -4.65
CA LYS A 117 3.01 1.38 -3.71
C LYS A 117 1.59 1.21 -4.24
N ILE A 118 0.97 2.28 -4.74
CA ILE A 118 -0.38 2.25 -5.34
C ILE A 118 -0.42 1.24 -6.48
N ARG A 119 0.58 1.26 -7.36
CA ARG A 119 0.71 0.29 -8.46
C ARG A 119 0.81 -1.15 -7.94
N SER A 120 1.66 -1.39 -6.94
CA SER A 120 1.84 -2.73 -6.38
C SER A 120 0.56 -3.27 -5.74
N GLU A 121 -0.19 -2.44 -5.03
CA GLU A 121 -1.47 -2.82 -4.42
C GLU A 121 -2.55 -3.09 -5.46
N ALA A 122 -2.45 -2.48 -6.64
CA ALA A 122 -3.31 -2.80 -7.78
C ALA A 122 -2.89 -4.09 -8.53
N GLY A 123 -1.81 -4.75 -8.11
CA GLY A 123 -1.27 -5.97 -8.73
C GLY A 123 -0.17 -5.74 -9.77
N GLY A 124 0.38 -4.52 -9.88
CA GLY A 124 1.47 -4.22 -10.79
C GLY A 124 2.86 -4.59 -10.22
N SER A 125 3.76 -5.03 -11.09
CA SER A 125 5.14 -5.37 -10.72
C SER A 125 6.09 -4.18 -10.84
N ASP A 126 7.24 -4.26 -10.15
CA ASP A 126 8.34 -3.31 -10.31
C ASP A 126 9.13 -3.58 -11.60
N GLY A 127 8.53 -3.22 -12.74
CA GLY A 127 9.20 -3.14 -14.03
C GLY A 127 9.51 -1.69 -14.43
N ASP A 128 10.53 -1.52 -15.26
CA ASP A 128 10.72 -0.29 -16.04
C ASP A 128 9.65 -0.25 -17.12
N VAL A 129 8.71 0.68 -16.95
CA VAL A 129 7.75 1.01 -18.00
C VAL A 129 8.34 2.14 -18.79
N THR A 130 8.15 2.14 -20.11
CA THR A 130 8.53 3.23 -21.01
C THR A 130 7.27 3.62 -21.75
N ILE A 131 7.00 4.92 -21.86
CA ILE A 131 5.86 5.44 -22.61
C ILE A 131 6.37 6.48 -23.60
N ASP A 132 5.85 6.40 -24.82
CA ASP A 132 6.33 7.16 -25.98
C ASP A 132 6.02 8.67 -25.91
N ASN A 133 5.23 9.13 -24.94
CA ASN A 133 4.61 10.46 -24.96
C ASN A 133 4.93 11.30 -23.72
N VAL A 134 6.23 11.51 -23.50
CA VAL A 134 6.73 12.42 -22.46
C VAL A 134 6.77 13.84 -23.03
N PRO A 135 6.17 14.86 -22.37
CA PRO A 135 6.21 16.24 -22.85
C PRO A 135 7.65 16.76 -22.98
N SER A 136 7.92 17.61 -23.98
CA SER A 136 9.27 18.15 -24.25
C SER A 136 9.65 19.37 -23.40
N GLN A 137 8.71 19.90 -22.62
CA GLN A 137 8.90 21.07 -21.76
C GLN A 137 8.44 20.76 -20.33
N ILE A 138 9.03 21.45 -19.35
CA ILE A 138 8.81 21.16 -17.93
C ILE A 138 7.43 21.61 -17.43
N GLU A 139 6.91 22.78 -17.84
CA GLU A 139 5.60 23.25 -17.40
C GLU A 139 4.43 22.36 -17.86
N PRO A 140 4.39 21.91 -19.14
CA PRO A 140 3.41 20.90 -19.57
C PRO A 140 3.58 19.57 -18.84
N ALA A 141 4.83 19.13 -18.56
CA ALA A 141 5.07 17.92 -17.79
C ALA A 141 4.55 18.02 -16.34
N LEU A 142 4.70 19.17 -15.69
CA LEU A 142 4.18 19.40 -14.34
C LEU A 142 2.65 19.49 -14.31
N SER A 143 2.04 20.07 -15.34
CA SER A 143 0.59 20.06 -15.49
C SER A 143 0.09 18.63 -15.66
N ARG A 144 0.75 17.84 -16.51
CA ARG A 144 0.43 16.43 -16.72
C ARG A 144 0.66 15.58 -15.46
N LEU A 145 1.71 15.86 -14.68
CA LEU A 145 2.00 15.21 -13.41
C LEU A 145 0.82 15.35 -12.43
N ALA A 146 0.29 16.57 -12.28
CA ALA A 146 -0.84 16.85 -11.42
C ALA A 146 -2.14 16.18 -11.93
N GLU A 147 -2.39 16.25 -13.25
CA GLU A 147 -3.54 15.59 -13.87
C GLU A 147 -3.53 14.07 -13.68
N LEU A 148 -2.38 13.42 -13.94
CA LEU A 148 -2.24 11.97 -13.81
C LEU A 148 -2.37 11.51 -12.36
N SER A 149 -1.79 12.26 -11.42
CA SER A 149 -1.93 11.94 -10.00
C SER A 149 -3.39 12.03 -9.54
N ASP A 150 -4.14 13.03 -10.04
CA ASP A 150 -5.58 13.13 -9.79
C ASP A 150 -6.38 11.98 -10.44
N LYS A 151 -6.01 11.57 -11.67
CA LYS A 151 -6.61 10.40 -12.32
C LYS A 151 -6.35 9.12 -11.54
N VAL A 152 -5.10 8.87 -11.12
CA VAL A 152 -4.73 7.73 -10.26
C VAL A 152 -5.60 7.72 -9.01
N ARG A 153 -5.70 8.84 -8.29
CA ARG A 153 -6.60 8.98 -7.13
C ARG A 153 -8.03 8.56 -7.44
N LYS A 154 -8.62 9.13 -8.50
CA LYS A 154 -10.01 8.86 -8.89
C LYS A 154 -10.25 7.40 -9.26
N VAL A 155 -9.29 6.75 -9.90
CA VAL A 155 -9.42 5.33 -10.28
C VAL A 155 -9.22 4.42 -9.07
N VAL A 156 -8.28 4.74 -8.16
CA VAL A 156 -8.08 4.02 -6.90
C VAL A 156 -9.34 4.07 -6.04
N GLU A 157 -9.94 5.26 -5.84
CA GLU A 157 -11.17 5.43 -5.04
C GLU A 157 -12.38 4.68 -5.61
N LYS A 158 -12.38 4.37 -6.91
CA LYS A 158 -13.43 3.61 -7.59
C LYS A 158 -13.14 2.11 -7.66
N THR A 159 -11.92 1.69 -7.35
CA THR A 159 -11.51 0.29 -7.46
C THR A 159 -11.89 -0.47 -6.20
N PRO A 160 -12.63 -1.59 -6.27
CA PRO A 160 -12.98 -2.37 -5.09
C PRO A 160 -11.75 -3.05 -4.45
N ARG A 161 -11.81 -3.28 -3.13
CA ARG A 161 -10.71 -3.82 -2.29
C ARG A 161 -10.01 -5.07 -2.82
N GLN A 162 -10.76 -5.97 -3.46
CA GLN A 162 -10.28 -7.30 -3.87
C GLN A 162 -10.09 -7.40 -5.39
N VAL A 163 -9.81 -6.27 -6.06
CA VAL A 163 -9.72 -6.22 -7.53
C VAL A 163 -8.34 -5.77 -7.97
N ILE A 164 -7.71 -6.59 -8.83
CA ILE A 164 -6.53 -6.21 -9.62
C ILE A 164 -7.01 -5.24 -10.71
N SER A 165 -6.44 -4.03 -10.73
CA SER A 165 -6.92 -2.96 -11.60
C SER A 165 -5.89 -2.56 -12.64
N ALA A 166 -6.10 -3.05 -13.87
CA ALA A 166 -5.29 -2.65 -15.03
C ALA A 166 -5.26 -1.13 -15.22
N SER A 167 -6.39 -0.45 -14.96
CA SER A 167 -6.47 1.01 -15.08
C SER A 167 -5.60 1.73 -14.04
N VAL A 168 -5.57 1.27 -12.78
CA VAL A 168 -4.65 1.83 -11.77
C VAL A 168 -3.20 1.58 -12.16
N ILE A 169 -2.88 0.38 -12.66
CA ILE A 169 -1.52 0.02 -13.10
C ILE A 169 -1.07 0.92 -14.24
N GLU A 170 -1.87 1.07 -15.29
CA GLU A 170 -1.56 1.88 -16.46
C GLU A 170 -1.34 3.36 -16.10
N GLN A 171 -2.28 3.96 -15.36
CA GLN A 171 -2.17 5.36 -14.96
C GLN A 171 -0.98 5.60 -14.01
N SER A 172 -0.69 4.64 -13.12
CA SER A 172 0.48 4.74 -12.23
C SER A 172 1.80 4.62 -12.99
N ASN A 173 1.84 3.79 -14.04
CA ASN A 173 3.01 3.68 -14.91
C ASN A 173 3.26 4.99 -15.68
N GLU A 174 2.21 5.60 -16.24
CA GLU A 174 2.32 6.91 -16.89
C GLU A 174 2.81 7.99 -15.93
N LEU A 175 2.28 7.98 -14.70
CA LEU A 175 2.75 8.89 -13.67
C LEU A 175 4.23 8.68 -13.31
N LEU A 176 4.71 7.45 -13.22
CA LEU A 176 6.13 7.15 -12.95
C LEU A 176 7.06 7.67 -14.05
N GLU A 177 6.65 7.59 -15.32
CA GLU A 177 7.43 8.12 -16.43
C GLU A 177 7.52 9.64 -16.39
N ILE A 178 6.41 10.33 -16.10
CA ILE A 178 6.44 11.78 -15.93
C ILE A 178 7.30 12.18 -14.73
N ILE A 179 7.26 11.43 -13.62
CA ILE A 179 8.14 11.68 -12.46
C ILE A 179 9.61 11.55 -12.85
N ARG A 180 9.98 10.51 -13.60
CA ARG A 180 11.35 10.30 -14.09
C ARG A 180 11.81 11.46 -14.96
N TYR A 181 10.96 11.91 -15.87
CA TYR A 181 11.24 13.07 -16.71
C TYR A 181 11.41 14.35 -15.89
N VAL A 182 10.48 14.69 -15.00
CA VAL A 182 10.59 15.87 -14.14
C VAL A 182 11.88 15.84 -13.32
N ARG A 183 12.31 14.65 -12.88
CA ARG A 183 13.56 14.49 -12.13
C ARG A 183 14.81 14.87 -12.92
N THR A 184 14.83 14.75 -14.25
CA THR A 184 16.00 15.17 -15.05
C THR A 184 16.25 16.68 -14.98
N TYR A 185 15.22 17.47 -14.65
CA TYR A 185 15.31 18.92 -14.43
C TYR A 185 15.62 19.33 -13.00
N THR A 186 15.66 18.36 -12.08
CA THR A 186 15.96 18.60 -10.66
C THR A 186 17.41 18.30 -10.29
N ARG A 187 18.15 17.63 -11.19
CA ARG A 187 19.58 17.32 -11.04
C ARG A 187 20.43 18.49 -11.54
#